data_AF-A0A7U8B414-F1
#
_entry.id   AF-A0A7U8B414-F1
#
_cell.length_a   1.000
_cell.length_b   1.000
_cell.length_c   1.000
_cell.angle_alpha   90.00
_cell.angle_beta   90.00
_cell.angle_gamma   90.00
#
_symmetry.space_group_name_H-M   'P 1'
#
loop_
_entity.id
_entity.type
_entity.pdbx_description
1 polymer ?
#
loop_
_entity_poly.entity_id
_entity_poly.type
_entity_poly.pdbx_seq_one_letter_code
_entity_poly.pdbx_strand_id
1 'polypeptide(L)'
;MSLTIKQCFEFYDNFKVQKSELKRFTFLDRQFTIVRFLKKCKKEIIGEINYAFYESDEDYLISFFSGERANYVHINSRFTQNYPSIYENIDEYENYLAIYATFGILINQSFQLQSLNDSKFYHKDFVRDMSNVIFYDEMFRLNLSSFVGESESYYKAIYTYGKDYIFSVFSAMMNHQIDEITCIKMLSMEDKIKDFRMLFRVYEKIIQRKFTNA
;
A
#
# COMPACT_ATOMS: atom_id res chain seq x y z
N MET A 1 -2.19 29.56 7.53
CA MET A 1 -1.69 28.70 6.45
C MET A 1 -0.59 27.82 7.02
N SER A 2 -0.72 26.49 6.94
CA SER A 2 0.33 25.56 7.35
C SER A 2 1.42 25.48 6.29
N LEU A 3 2.68 25.55 6.70
CA LEU A 3 3.84 25.43 5.81
C LEU A 3 3.93 24.03 5.22
N THR A 4 4.24 23.93 3.92
CA THR A 4 4.49 22.66 3.23
C THR A 4 5.86 22.09 3.65
N ILE A 5 6.05 20.77 3.56
CA ILE A 5 7.33 20.10 3.89
C ILE A 5 8.50 20.68 3.07
N LYS A 6 8.26 21.02 1.79
CA LYS A 6 9.24 21.68 0.93
C LYS A 6 9.66 23.05 1.49
N GLN A 7 8.71 23.85 1.95
CA GLN A 7 8.99 25.13 2.61
C GLN A 7 9.74 24.92 3.94
N CYS A 8 9.49 23.84 4.67
CA CYS A 8 10.25 23.49 5.86
C CYS A 8 11.72 23.13 5.53
N PHE A 9 11.98 22.46 4.40
CA PHE A 9 13.33 22.17 3.92
C PHE A 9 14.05 23.42 3.40
N GLU A 10 13.39 24.25 2.59
CA GLU A 10 13.93 25.51 2.06
C GLU A 10 14.22 26.54 3.17
N PHE A 11 13.36 26.62 4.18
CA PHE A 11 13.61 27.42 5.38
C PHE A 11 14.88 26.95 6.11
N TYR A 12 15.06 25.64 6.24
CA TYR A 12 16.21 25.05 6.92
C TYR A 12 17.53 25.30 6.18
N ASP A 13 17.55 25.20 4.85
CA ASP A 13 18.74 25.47 4.05
C ASP A 13 19.15 26.96 4.07
N ASN A 14 18.18 27.88 4.10
CA ASN A 14 18.44 29.32 4.26
C ASN A 14 18.98 29.68 5.65
N PHE A 15 18.51 29.00 6.71
CA PHE A 15 18.98 29.22 8.08
C PHE A 15 20.33 28.56 8.41
N LYS A 16 20.73 27.52 7.66
CA LYS A 16 22.04 26.86 7.80
C LYS A 16 23.22 27.79 7.48
N VAL A 17 23.00 28.80 6.64
CA VAL A 17 24.01 29.82 6.27
C VAL A 17 24.21 30.85 7.39
N GLN A 18 23.22 31.05 8.26
CA GLN A 18 23.28 31.98 9.38
C GLN A 18 23.70 31.25 10.65
N LYS A 19 24.99 31.35 11.00
CA LYS A 19 25.53 30.80 12.27
C LYS A 19 24.78 31.37 13.48
N SER A 20 24.08 30.53 14.21
CA SER A 20 24.37 30.22 15.64
C SER A 20 23.36 29.22 16.22
N GLU A 21 23.90 28.20 16.89
CA GLU A 21 23.28 27.41 17.98
C GLU A 21 21.88 26.77 17.82
N LEU A 22 21.44 26.45 16.60
CA LEU A 22 20.31 25.52 16.47
C LEU A 22 20.77 24.08 16.74
N LYS A 23 20.24 23.50 17.83
CA LYS A 23 20.36 22.07 18.19
C LYS A 23 20.30 21.23 16.92
N ARG A 24 21.40 20.53 16.61
CA ARG A 24 21.43 19.53 15.54
C ARG A 24 20.36 18.49 15.87
N PHE A 25 19.22 18.54 15.19
CA PHE A 25 18.25 17.45 15.22
C PHE A 25 19.01 16.16 14.89
N THR A 26 18.98 15.19 15.79
CA THR A 26 19.58 13.89 15.52
C THR A 26 18.83 13.24 14.35
N PHE A 27 19.47 12.32 13.63
CA PHE A 27 18.81 11.55 12.57
C PHE A 27 17.48 10.93 13.07
N LEU A 28 17.48 10.45 14.32
CA LEU A 28 16.29 9.94 15.01
C LEU A 28 15.21 11.01 15.17
N ASP A 29 15.55 12.23 15.56
CA ASP A 29 14.55 13.30 15.71
C ASP A 29 13.91 13.68 14.37
N ARG A 30 14.69 13.66 13.28
CA ARG A 30 14.16 13.87 11.92
C ARG A 30 13.22 12.73 11.52
N GLN A 31 13.63 11.49 11.77
CA GLN A 31 12.82 10.30 11.54
C GLN A 31 11.48 10.37 12.28
N PHE A 32 11.51 10.62 13.59
CA PHE A 32 10.30 10.76 14.42
C PHE A 32 9.40 11.91 13.99
N THR A 33 9.98 13.04 13.58
CA THR A 33 9.21 14.19 13.11
C THR A 33 8.45 13.85 11.83
N ILE A 34 9.10 13.21 10.85
CA ILE A 34 8.47 12.78 9.60
C ILE A 34 7.39 11.72 9.90
N VAL A 35 7.68 10.76 10.77
CA VAL A 35 6.69 9.74 11.18
C VAL A 35 5.45 10.39 11.81
N ARG A 36 5.64 11.32 12.75
CA ARG A 36 4.54 12.03 13.40
C ARG A 36 3.73 12.86 12.41
N PHE A 37 4.40 13.55 11.50
CA PHE A 37 3.74 14.31 10.45
C PHE A 37 2.85 13.40 9.60
N LEU A 38 3.39 12.29 9.09
CA LEU A 38 2.64 11.33 8.27
C LEU A 38 1.43 10.77 9.00
N LYS A 39 1.61 10.32 10.25
CA LYS A 39 0.50 9.79 11.05
C LYS A 39 -0.60 10.81 11.29
N LYS A 40 -0.23 12.09 11.46
CA LYS A 40 -1.17 13.20 11.70
C LYS A 40 -1.90 13.64 10.41
N CYS A 41 -1.18 13.69 9.29
CA CYS A 41 -1.68 14.25 8.03
C CYS A 41 -2.08 13.18 6.99
N LYS A 42 -2.04 11.89 7.34
CA LYS A 42 -2.27 10.75 6.44
C LYS A 42 -3.49 10.89 5.52
N LYS A 43 -4.63 11.34 6.03
CA LYS A 43 -5.86 11.46 5.23
C LYS A 43 -5.70 12.46 4.08
N GLU A 44 -5.08 13.60 4.37
CA GLU A 44 -4.83 14.67 3.39
C GLU A 44 -3.80 14.22 2.36
N ILE A 45 -2.68 13.65 2.83
CA ILE A 45 -1.60 13.14 1.99
C ILE A 45 -2.11 12.06 1.03
N ILE A 46 -2.86 11.08 1.54
CA ILE A 46 -3.35 9.97 0.72
C ILE A 46 -4.39 10.49 -0.29
N GLY A 47 -5.25 11.43 0.11
CA GLY A 47 -6.26 12.02 -0.78
C GLY A 47 -5.69 12.81 -1.96
N GLU A 48 -4.44 13.25 -1.87
CA GLU A 48 -3.72 13.94 -2.97
C GLU A 48 -2.98 12.99 -3.91
N ILE A 49 -3.02 11.67 -3.67
CA ILE A 49 -2.28 10.67 -4.43
C ILE A 49 -3.27 9.68 -5.05
N ASN A 50 -3.14 9.46 -6.35
CA ASN A 50 -3.90 8.44 -7.05
C ASN A 50 -3.16 7.10 -6.97
N TYR A 51 -3.76 6.10 -6.35
CA TYR A 51 -3.21 4.75 -6.25
C TYR A 51 -3.91 3.81 -7.24
N ALA A 52 -3.13 2.95 -7.90
CA ALA A 52 -3.63 1.89 -8.76
C ALA A 52 -2.89 0.58 -8.47
N PHE A 53 -3.62 -0.54 -8.46
CA PHE A 53 -3.11 -1.87 -8.11
C PHE A 53 -3.51 -2.90 -9.18
N TYR A 54 -2.97 -2.79 -10.39
CA TYR A 54 -3.37 -3.66 -11.51
C TYR A 54 -2.24 -4.57 -12.00
N GLU A 55 -2.62 -5.67 -12.65
CA GLU A 55 -1.68 -6.53 -13.37
C GLU A 55 -1.27 -5.84 -14.68
N SER A 56 0.02 -5.53 -14.81
CA SER A 56 0.62 -4.96 -16.02
C SER A 56 1.65 -5.91 -16.62
N ASP A 57 1.73 -5.93 -17.95
CA ASP A 57 2.81 -6.61 -18.68
C ASP A 57 4.15 -5.87 -18.59
N GLU A 58 4.14 -4.62 -18.12
CA GLU A 58 5.35 -3.84 -17.90
C GLU A 58 6.17 -4.38 -16.72
N ASP A 59 7.50 -4.37 -16.91
CA ASP A 59 8.46 -4.93 -15.96
C ASP A 59 8.85 -3.92 -14.88
N TYR A 60 7.88 -3.54 -14.04
CA TYR A 60 8.12 -2.84 -12.78
C TYR A 60 7.32 -3.49 -11.66
N LEU A 61 7.89 -3.47 -10.46
CA LEU A 61 7.15 -3.70 -9.22
C LEU A 61 6.32 -2.47 -8.88
N ILE A 62 6.90 -1.28 -9.07
CA ILE A 62 6.26 -0.03 -8.67
C ILE A 62 6.67 1.12 -9.59
N SER A 63 5.73 2.04 -9.83
CA SER A 63 5.92 3.25 -10.64
C SER A 63 5.35 4.46 -9.92
N PHE A 64 6.14 5.51 -9.79
CA PHE A 64 5.73 6.75 -9.14
C PHE A 64 5.92 7.95 -10.05
N PHE A 65 4.91 8.82 -10.10
CA PHE A 65 4.96 10.08 -10.81
C PHE A 65 4.59 11.20 -9.84
N SER A 66 5.47 12.18 -9.70
CA SER A 66 5.31 13.33 -8.82
C SER A 66 5.67 14.61 -9.57
N GLY A 67 4.85 15.67 -9.44
CA GLY A 67 5.05 16.98 -10.08
C GLY A 67 3.81 17.52 -10.82
N GLU A 68 4.04 18.40 -11.80
CA GLU A 68 3.03 19.21 -12.53
C GLU A 68 1.89 18.43 -13.20
N ARG A 69 1.97 17.09 -13.27
CA ARG A 69 1.01 16.22 -13.98
C ARG A 69 0.21 15.27 -13.07
N ALA A 70 0.25 15.48 -11.74
CA ALA A 70 -0.44 14.73 -10.66
C ALA A 70 0.42 13.67 -9.95
N ASN A 71 0.16 13.51 -8.65
CA ASN A 71 0.76 12.46 -7.83
C ASN A 71 0.08 11.12 -8.15
N TYR A 72 0.83 10.18 -8.70
CA TYR A 72 0.32 8.88 -9.12
C TYR A 72 1.26 7.77 -8.67
N VAL A 73 0.68 6.72 -8.11
CA VAL A 73 1.35 5.51 -7.66
C VAL A 73 0.70 4.33 -8.35
N HIS A 74 1.52 3.55 -9.04
CA HIS A 74 1.09 2.29 -9.60
C HIS A 74 1.92 1.13 -9.05
N ILE A 75 1.23 0.12 -8.50
CA ILE A 75 1.82 -1.12 -7.97
C ILE A 75 1.38 -2.25 -8.89
N ASN A 76 2.36 -2.96 -9.49
CA ASN A 76 2.04 -4.06 -10.39
C ASN A 76 1.72 -5.32 -9.60
N SER A 77 0.44 -5.65 -9.51
CA SER A 77 -0.07 -6.80 -8.75
C SER A 77 0.44 -8.14 -9.27
N ARG A 78 0.98 -8.20 -10.50
CA ARG A 78 1.66 -9.40 -11.04
C ARG A 78 2.94 -9.73 -10.26
N PHE A 79 3.70 -8.71 -9.86
CA PHE A 79 4.98 -8.88 -9.16
C PHE A 79 4.82 -8.99 -7.64
N THR A 80 3.68 -8.58 -7.09
CA THR A 80 3.40 -8.70 -5.65
C THR A 80 3.08 -10.14 -5.25
N GLN A 81 2.63 -10.99 -6.19
CA GLN A 81 2.31 -12.41 -5.93
C GLN A 81 3.47 -13.21 -5.32
N ASN A 82 4.72 -12.81 -5.61
CA ASN A 82 5.93 -13.39 -5.04
C ASN A 82 6.48 -12.50 -3.90
N TYR A 83 5.63 -12.13 -2.95
CA TYR A 83 6.02 -11.24 -1.85
C TYR A 83 7.11 -11.86 -0.96
N PRO A 84 7.99 -11.04 -0.36
CA PRO A 84 9.00 -11.52 0.58
C PRO A 84 8.38 -12.22 1.80
N SER A 85 9.01 -13.28 2.30
CA SER A 85 8.53 -14.09 3.43
C SER A 85 8.42 -13.35 4.78
N ILE A 86 8.92 -12.12 4.85
CA ILE A 86 8.75 -11.25 6.03
C ILE A 86 7.33 -10.67 6.13
N TYR A 87 6.56 -10.72 5.03
CA TYR A 87 5.16 -10.34 5.00
C TYR A 87 4.31 -11.61 5.06
N GLU A 88 3.23 -11.58 5.82
CA GLU A 88 2.31 -12.69 6.03
C GLU A 88 1.50 -12.98 4.77
N ASN A 89 1.23 -11.96 3.96
CA ASN A 89 0.42 -12.10 2.75
C ASN A 89 0.66 -10.94 1.74
N ILE A 90 0.12 -11.10 0.52
CA ILE A 90 0.20 -10.08 -0.55
C ILE A 90 -0.31 -8.69 -0.12
N ASP A 91 -1.32 -8.64 0.76
CA ASP A 91 -2.01 -7.40 1.12
C ASP A 91 -1.10 -6.58 2.04
N GLU A 92 -0.40 -7.29 2.93
CA GLU A 92 0.62 -6.71 3.80
C GLU A 92 1.75 -6.09 2.97
N TYR A 93 2.20 -6.83 1.94
CA TYR A 93 3.24 -6.36 1.05
C TYR A 93 2.80 -5.17 0.20
N GLU A 94 1.59 -5.21 -0.38
CA GLU A 94 1.02 -4.11 -1.17
C GLU A 94 0.81 -2.85 -0.35
N ASN A 95 0.35 -2.98 0.90
CA ASN A 95 0.26 -1.84 1.82
C ASN A 95 1.64 -1.26 2.16
N TYR A 96 2.63 -2.12 2.41
CA TYR A 96 4.01 -1.66 2.61
C TYR A 96 4.52 -0.90 1.38
N LEU A 97 4.28 -1.43 0.17
CA LEU A 97 4.66 -0.82 -1.10
C LEU A 97 3.95 0.52 -1.32
N ALA A 98 2.67 0.63 -0.97
CA ALA A 98 1.91 1.87 -1.06
C ALA A 98 2.46 2.95 -0.10
N ILE A 99 2.82 2.59 1.13
CA ILE A 99 3.46 3.52 2.08
C ILE A 99 4.83 3.96 1.53
N TYR A 100 5.62 3.01 1.02
CA TYR A 100 6.90 3.27 0.37
C TYR A 100 6.76 4.21 -0.83
N ALA A 101 5.70 4.05 -1.60
CA ALA A 101 5.32 4.92 -2.70
C ALA A 101 4.99 6.35 -2.26
N THR A 102 4.20 6.47 -1.20
CA THR A 102 3.83 7.77 -0.61
C THR A 102 5.09 8.57 -0.27
N PHE A 103 6.13 7.93 0.26
CA PHE A 103 7.41 8.60 0.48
C PHE A 103 8.07 9.08 -0.81
N GLY A 104 8.05 8.28 -1.88
CA GLY A 104 8.53 8.68 -3.20
C GLY A 104 7.85 9.95 -3.74
N ILE A 105 6.54 10.06 -3.56
CA ILE A 105 5.77 11.27 -3.88
C ILE A 105 6.19 12.45 -2.99
N LEU A 106 6.31 12.24 -1.68
CA LEU A 106 6.61 13.32 -0.73
C LEU A 106 8.01 13.92 -0.90
N ILE A 107 8.96 13.15 -1.46
CA ILE A 107 10.29 13.66 -1.84
C ILE A 107 10.33 14.21 -3.27
N ASN A 108 9.17 14.30 -3.94
CA ASN A 108 8.98 14.85 -5.28
C ASN A 108 9.90 14.20 -6.34
N GLN A 109 9.93 12.87 -6.36
CA GLN A 109 10.70 12.08 -7.32
C GLN A 109 9.78 11.21 -8.18
N SER A 110 10.09 11.14 -9.47
CA SER A 110 9.43 10.23 -10.42
C SER A 110 10.41 9.14 -10.83
N PHE A 111 10.02 7.87 -10.68
CA PHE A 111 10.85 6.72 -11.03
C PHE A 111 10.04 5.42 -11.05
N GLN A 112 10.59 4.41 -11.74
CA GLN A 112 10.08 3.05 -11.78
C GLN A 112 11.12 2.11 -11.17
N LEU A 113 10.68 1.18 -10.32
CA LEU A 113 11.54 0.14 -9.74
C LEU A 113 11.02 -1.24 -10.10
N GLN A 114 11.93 -2.09 -10.57
CA GLN A 114 11.71 -3.53 -10.75
C GLN A 114 11.71 -4.28 -9.42
N SER A 115 12.49 -3.79 -8.47
CA SER A 115 12.53 -4.31 -7.11
C SER A 115 12.88 -3.20 -6.14
N LEU A 116 12.57 -3.39 -4.87
CA LEU A 116 13.05 -2.48 -3.83
C LEU A 116 14.57 -2.38 -3.79
N ASN A 117 15.31 -3.30 -4.42
CA ASN A 117 16.77 -3.28 -4.47
C ASN A 117 17.38 -2.46 -5.61
N ASP A 118 16.56 -1.86 -6.48
CA ASP A 118 17.05 -1.07 -7.61
C ASP A 118 17.86 0.15 -7.15
N SER A 119 19.09 0.25 -7.65
CA SER A 119 20.06 1.31 -7.31
C SER A 119 19.68 2.69 -7.86
N LYS A 120 18.70 2.76 -8.77
CA LYS A 120 18.20 4.04 -9.30
C LYS A 120 17.52 4.90 -8.23
N PHE A 121 17.05 4.29 -7.14
CA PHE A 121 16.37 5.02 -6.07
C PHE A 121 17.31 5.41 -4.93
N TYR A 122 17.80 6.65 -4.98
CA TYR A 122 18.82 7.17 -4.07
C TYR A 122 18.44 7.10 -2.58
N HIS A 123 17.15 7.20 -2.24
CA HIS A 123 16.68 7.22 -0.86
C HIS A 123 16.17 5.88 -0.33
N LYS A 124 16.41 4.78 -1.06
CA LYS A 124 15.86 3.45 -0.78
C LYS A 124 15.91 3.03 0.69
N ASP A 125 17.09 3.00 1.31
CA ASP A 125 17.23 2.46 2.66
C ASP A 125 16.50 3.33 3.70
N PHE A 126 16.65 4.65 3.59
CA PHE A 126 15.94 5.60 4.46
C PHE A 126 14.42 5.48 4.33
N VAL A 127 13.91 5.38 3.10
CA VAL A 127 12.48 5.23 2.84
C VAL A 127 11.97 3.88 3.32
N ARG A 128 12.71 2.79 3.09
CA ARG A 128 12.36 1.46 3.62
C ARG A 128 12.21 1.50 5.14
N ASP A 129 13.17 2.10 5.83
CA ASP A 129 13.16 2.18 7.29
C ASP A 129 11.94 2.98 7.79
N MET A 130 11.64 4.10 7.13
CA MET A 130 10.47 4.92 7.42
C MET A 130 9.15 4.21 7.12
N SER A 131 9.07 3.51 6.00
CA SER A 131 7.92 2.70 5.61
C SER A 131 7.65 1.61 6.63
N ASN A 132 8.68 0.90 7.08
CA ASN A 132 8.54 -0.11 8.13
C ASN A 132 7.98 0.48 9.43
N VAL A 133 8.41 1.68 9.83
CA VAL A 133 7.89 2.34 11.05
C VAL A 133 6.42 2.76 10.90
N ILE A 134 5.99 3.16 9.71
CA ILE A 134 4.60 3.57 9.43
C ILE A 134 3.70 2.38 9.14
N PHE A 135 4.24 1.30 8.60
CA PHE A 135 3.52 0.11 8.19
C PHE A 135 2.64 -0.47 9.31
N TYR A 136 3.15 -0.46 10.54
CA TYR A 136 2.40 -0.94 11.71
C TYR A 136 1.36 0.06 12.27
N ASP A 137 1.15 1.22 11.62
CA ASP A 137 0.05 2.14 11.95
C ASP A 137 -1.26 1.64 11.31
N GLU A 138 -2.07 0.92 12.09
CA GLU A 138 -3.33 0.33 11.63
C GLU A 138 -4.26 1.34 10.92
N MET A 139 -4.34 2.55 11.46
CA MET A 139 -5.13 3.64 10.88
C MET A 139 -4.58 4.10 9.52
N PHE A 140 -3.27 4.07 9.29
CA PHE A 140 -2.67 4.38 7.99
C PHE A 140 -3.01 3.30 6.97
N ARG A 141 -2.89 2.02 7.35
CA ARG A 141 -3.25 0.86 6.50
C ARG A 141 -4.72 0.90 6.08
N LEU A 142 -5.64 1.10 7.03
CA LEU A 142 -7.07 1.18 6.75
C LEU A 142 -7.41 2.33 5.81
N ASN A 143 -6.77 3.50 6.00
CA ASN A 143 -6.98 4.63 5.10
C ASN A 143 -6.50 4.30 3.68
N LEU A 144 -5.30 3.74 3.48
CA LEU A 144 -4.82 3.35 2.16
C LEU A 144 -5.78 2.38 1.44
N SER A 145 -6.32 1.39 2.15
CA SER A 145 -7.27 0.42 1.58
C SER A 145 -8.55 1.07 1.01
N SER A 146 -8.94 2.24 1.54
CA SER A 146 -10.12 2.97 1.04
C SER A 146 -9.93 3.58 -0.35
N PHE A 147 -8.68 3.75 -0.80
CA PHE A 147 -8.31 4.34 -2.09
C PHE A 147 -8.05 3.31 -3.19
N VAL A 148 -8.29 2.02 -2.92
CA VAL A 148 -8.38 1.00 -3.99
C VAL A 148 -9.55 1.37 -4.91
N GLY A 149 -9.30 1.41 -6.21
CA GLY A 149 -10.30 1.80 -7.22
C GLY A 149 -11.52 0.88 -7.24
N GLU A 150 -12.67 1.37 -7.73
CA GLU A 150 -13.90 0.58 -7.87
C GLU A 150 -13.79 -0.57 -8.88
N SER A 151 -12.83 -0.53 -9.80
CA SER A 151 -12.52 -1.66 -10.68
C SER A 151 -11.88 -2.86 -9.95
N GLU A 152 -11.38 -2.62 -8.74
CA GLU A 152 -10.59 -3.54 -7.90
C GLU A 152 -11.19 -3.67 -6.50
N SER A 153 -12.46 -3.28 -6.31
CA SER A 153 -13.13 -3.26 -5.00
C SER A 153 -13.27 -4.64 -4.35
N TYR A 154 -13.08 -5.73 -5.09
CA TYR A 154 -12.96 -7.08 -4.52
C TYR A 154 -11.75 -7.22 -3.58
N TYR A 155 -10.65 -6.49 -3.80
CA TYR A 155 -9.54 -6.44 -2.84
C TYR A 155 -9.96 -5.81 -1.52
N LYS A 156 -10.94 -4.89 -1.50
CA LYS A 156 -11.50 -4.32 -0.25
C LYS A 156 -12.14 -5.39 0.63
N ALA A 157 -12.72 -6.43 0.04
CA ALA A 157 -13.25 -7.57 0.79
C ALA A 157 -12.11 -8.39 1.43
N ILE A 158 -10.99 -8.56 0.73
CA ILE A 158 -9.78 -9.20 1.27
C ILE A 158 -9.25 -8.43 2.47
N TYR A 159 -9.14 -7.10 2.36
CA TYR A 159 -8.74 -6.21 3.45
C TYR A 159 -9.71 -6.21 4.65
N THR A 160 -11.00 -6.45 4.42
CA THR A 160 -12.04 -6.39 5.48
C THR A 160 -12.12 -7.69 6.29
N TYR A 161 -12.02 -8.84 5.63
CA TYR A 161 -12.32 -10.13 6.27
C TYR A 161 -11.08 -11.01 6.50
N GLY A 162 -9.96 -10.72 5.83
CA GLY A 162 -8.75 -11.53 5.89
C GLY A 162 -8.83 -12.79 5.01
N LYS A 163 -7.68 -13.21 4.49
CA LYS A 163 -7.58 -14.29 3.51
C LYS A 163 -7.99 -15.65 4.04
N ASP A 164 -7.63 -15.98 5.27
CA ASP A 164 -7.92 -17.29 5.87
C ASP A 164 -9.42 -17.48 6.07
N TYR A 165 -10.12 -16.44 6.49
CA TYR A 165 -11.57 -16.47 6.62
C TYR A 165 -12.23 -16.63 5.26
N ILE A 166 -11.85 -15.82 4.27
CA ILE A 166 -12.39 -15.90 2.89
C ILE A 166 -12.12 -17.27 2.29
N PHE A 167 -10.90 -17.80 2.45
CA PHE A 167 -10.52 -19.13 1.99
C PHE A 167 -11.38 -20.22 2.62
N SER A 168 -11.60 -20.17 3.94
CA SER A 168 -12.44 -21.15 4.65
C SER A 168 -13.90 -21.08 4.20
N VAL A 169 -14.47 -19.87 4.05
CA VAL A 169 -15.86 -19.69 3.59
C VAL A 169 -16.02 -20.21 2.16
N PHE A 170 -15.13 -19.84 1.23
CA PHE A 170 -15.21 -20.36 -0.15
C PHE A 170 -14.90 -21.86 -0.25
N SER A 171 -14.00 -22.39 0.57
CA SER A 171 -13.75 -23.83 0.61
C SER A 171 -14.97 -24.60 1.09
N ALA A 172 -15.67 -24.10 2.11
CA ALA A 172 -16.93 -24.68 2.58
C ALA A 172 -18.00 -24.64 1.47
N MET A 173 -18.07 -23.53 0.71
CA MET A 173 -18.99 -23.40 -0.42
C MET A 173 -18.67 -24.39 -1.55
N MET A 174 -17.39 -24.49 -1.95
CA MET A 174 -16.96 -25.42 -3.02
C MET A 174 -17.13 -26.89 -2.63
N ASN A 175 -17.05 -27.21 -1.34
CA ASN A 175 -17.31 -28.54 -0.80
C ASN A 175 -18.80 -28.80 -0.48
N HIS A 176 -19.71 -27.94 -0.94
CA HIS A 176 -21.16 -28.04 -0.74
C HIS A 176 -21.61 -28.07 0.74
N GLN A 177 -20.80 -27.54 1.66
CA GLN A 177 -21.15 -27.44 3.09
C GLN A 177 -22.04 -26.23 3.38
N ILE A 178 -21.92 -25.18 2.56
CA ILE A 178 -22.77 -23.99 2.56
C ILE A 178 -23.12 -23.62 1.12
N ASP A 179 -24.26 -22.95 0.90
CA ASP A 179 -24.67 -22.46 -0.43
C ASP A 179 -24.09 -21.06 -0.75
N GLU A 180 -24.14 -20.66 -2.03
CA GLU A 180 -23.61 -19.38 -2.51
C GLU A 180 -24.29 -18.18 -1.82
N ILE A 181 -25.59 -18.27 -1.55
CA ILE A 181 -26.37 -17.22 -0.88
C ILE A 181 -25.85 -17.01 0.55
N THR A 182 -25.56 -18.10 1.27
CA THR A 182 -24.99 -18.08 2.60
C THR A 182 -23.58 -17.51 2.58
N CYS A 183 -22.76 -17.89 1.59
CA CYS A 183 -21.42 -17.34 1.40
C CYS A 183 -21.44 -15.81 1.18
N ILE A 184 -22.35 -15.30 0.33
CA ILE A 184 -22.50 -13.86 0.07
C ILE A 184 -22.85 -13.11 1.36
N LYS A 185 -23.76 -13.66 2.18
CA LYS A 185 -24.15 -13.08 3.48
C LYS A 185 -23.01 -13.09 4.49
N MET A 186 -22.25 -14.18 4.57
CA MET A 186 -21.09 -14.32 5.48
C MET A 186 -19.95 -13.34 5.16
N LEU A 187 -19.86 -12.88 3.91
CA LEU A 187 -18.91 -11.85 3.46
C LEU A 187 -19.57 -10.46 3.33
N SER A 188 -20.82 -10.31 3.75
CA SER A 188 -21.64 -9.08 3.61
C SER A 188 -21.48 -8.41 2.23
N MET A 189 -21.60 -9.21 1.16
CA MET A 189 -21.43 -8.78 -0.24
C MET A 189 -22.76 -8.78 -1.02
N GLU A 190 -23.90 -8.70 -0.34
CA GLU A 190 -25.25 -8.76 -0.94
C GLU A 190 -25.41 -7.71 -2.05
N ASP A 191 -24.92 -6.49 -1.81
CA ASP A 191 -24.97 -5.38 -2.77
C ASP A 191 -23.72 -5.30 -3.68
N LYS A 192 -22.80 -6.29 -3.58
CA LYS A 192 -21.49 -6.30 -4.24
C LYS A 192 -21.24 -7.60 -5.01
N ILE A 193 -22.25 -8.10 -5.71
CA ILE A 193 -22.20 -9.38 -6.45
C ILE A 193 -21.06 -9.44 -7.48
N LYS A 194 -20.75 -8.32 -8.16
CA LYS A 194 -19.64 -8.26 -9.12
C LYS A 194 -18.31 -8.51 -8.44
N ASP A 195 -18.08 -7.88 -7.30
CA ASP A 195 -16.87 -8.04 -6.50
C ASP A 195 -16.79 -9.44 -5.91
N PHE A 196 -17.92 -9.99 -5.46
CA PHE A 196 -17.99 -11.36 -4.98
C PHE A 196 -17.53 -12.36 -6.05
N ARG A 197 -17.99 -12.21 -7.30
CA ARG A 197 -17.57 -13.09 -8.41
C ARG A 197 -16.10 -12.93 -8.76
N MET A 198 -15.57 -11.70 -8.70
CA MET A 198 -14.14 -11.45 -8.92
C MET A 198 -13.29 -12.07 -7.80
N LEU A 199 -13.71 -11.87 -6.55
CA LEU A 199 -13.09 -12.44 -5.37
C LEU A 199 -13.10 -13.97 -5.43
N PHE A 200 -14.23 -14.57 -5.78
CA PHE A 200 -14.34 -16.02 -5.96
C PHE A 200 -13.40 -16.54 -7.05
N ARG A 201 -13.33 -15.88 -8.23
CA ARG A 201 -12.39 -16.26 -9.31
C ARG A 201 -10.93 -16.26 -8.85
N VAL A 202 -10.54 -15.32 -8.00
CA VAL A 202 -9.19 -15.25 -7.44
C VAL A 202 -8.91 -16.47 -6.55
N TYR A 203 -9.87 -16.84 -5.69
CA TYR A 203 -9.71 -17.92 -4.72
C TYR A 203 -10.00 -19.32 -5.28
N GLU A 204 -10.83 -19.46 -6.31
CA GLU A 204 -11.22 -20.73 -6.93
C GLU A 204 -9.98 -21.54 -7.35
N LYS A 205 -9.05 -20.91 -8.05
CA LYS A 205 -7.79 -21.55 -8.49
C LYS A 205 -6.90 -21.95 -7.32
N ILE A 206 -6.92 -21.17 -6.22
CA ILE A 206 -6.11 -21.43 -5.02
C ILE A 206 -6.67 -22.65 -4.28
N ILE A 207 -8.00 -22.70 -4.12
CA ILE A 207 -8.72 -23.78 -3.46
C ILE A 207 -8.56 -25.09 -4.26
N GLN A 208 -8.83 -25.06 -5.56
CA GLN A 208 -8.69 -26.25 -6.43
C GLN A 208 -7.31 -26.89 -6.32
N ARG A 209 -6.24 -26.09 -6.34
CA ARG A 209 -4.85 -26.57 -6.20
C ARG A 209 -4.54 -27.20 -4.84
N LYS A 210 -5.18 -26.71 -3.77
CA LYS A 210 -4.98 -27.24 -2.41
C LYS A 210 -5.67 -28.59 -2.23
N PHE A 211 -6.79 -28.81 -2.91
CA PHE A 211 -7.59 -30.05 -2.81
C PHE A 211 -7.29 -31.10 -3.92
N THR A 212 -6.50 -30.77 -4.95
CA THR A 212 -5.99 -31.76 -5.92
C THR A 212 -4.63 -32.36 -5.55
N ASN A 213 -3.93 -31.76 -4.58
CA ASN A 213 -2.64 -32.25 -4.05
C ASN A 213 -2.77 -32.87 -2.64
N ALA A 214 -4.00 -33.23 -2.23
CA ALA A 214 -4.30 -34.01 -1.03
C ALA A 214 -4.67 -35.43 -1.44
#